data_AF-A0A1Q1G847-F1
#
_entry.id   AF-A0A1Q1G847-F1
#
_cell.length_a   1.000
_cell.length_b   1.000
_cell.length_c   1.000
_cell.angle_alpha   90.00
_cell.angle_beta   90.00
_cell.angle_gamma   90.00
#
_symmetry.space_group_name_H-M   'P 1'
#
loop_
_entity.id
_entity.type
_entity.pdbx_description
1 polymer ?
#
loop_
_entity_poly.entity_id
_entity_poly.type
_entity_poly.pdbx_seq_one_letter_code
_entity_poly.pdbx_strand_id
1 'polypeptide(L)'
;VCSAVGVLPLSLQYGFENIAKFLEGAWSIDDHFRSTPFETNLPVLLGLFGVWNASFLGSPALAILPYCQALQKLAPHIQQVSMESNGKGVSIEGIPLDYDAGEIDFGEPGTNGQHSFYQLIHQGRIVPCDFIGIIKSQQSVFLKG
;
A
#
# COMPACT_ATOMS: atom_id res chain seq x y z
N VAL A 1 10.91 -5.88 6.07
CA VAL A 1 11.90 -4.77 5.95
C VAL A 1 12.42 -4.27 7.29
N CYS A 2 11.62 -4.22 8.37
CA CYS A 2 12.04 -3.70 9.68
C CYS A 2 12.96 -4.62 10.53
N SER A 3 13.26 -5.83 10.07
CA SER A 3 14.29 -6.70 10.69
C SER A 3 15.67 -6.43 10.08
N ALA A 4 16.70 -7.16 10.52
CA ALA A 4 18.05 -7.07 9.96
C ALA A 4 18.10 -7.21 8.42
N VAL A 5 17.14 -7.92 7.80
CA VAL A 5 17.03 -8.07 6.34
C VAL A 5 17.00 -6.70 5.63
N GLY A 6 16.26 -5.73 6.15
CA GLY A 6 16.22 -4.37 5.58
C GLY A 6 17.06 -3.37 6.37
N VAL A 7 17.08 -3.48 7.70
CA VAL A 7 17.80 -2.53 8.57
C VAL A 7 19.29 -2.50 8.26
N LEU A 8 19.94 -3.65 8.03
CA LEU A 8 21.38 -3.70 7.75
C LEU A 8 21.75 -2.95 6.45
N PRO A 9 21.23 -3.34 5.27
CA PRO A 9 21.63 -2.66 4.02
C PRO A 9 21.22 -1.19 3.99
N LEU A 10 20.06 -0.84 4.54
CA LEU A 10 19.62 0.56 4.58
C LEU A 10 20.48 1.40 5.54
N SER A 11 20.94 0.84 6.66
CA SER A 11 21.84 1.55 7.59
C SER A 11 23.23 1.76 6.99
N LEU A 12 23.73 0.81 6.20
CA LEU A 12 24.99 0.97 5.46
C LEU A 12 24.89 2.11 4.43
N GLN A 13 23.75 2.25 3.76
CA GLN A 13 23.54 3.26 2.72
C GLN A 13 23.20 4.65 3.26
N TYR A 14 22.39 4.73 4.33
CA TYR A 14 21.78 5.97 4.80
C TYR A 14 22.15 6.34 6.24
N GLY A 15 22.92 5.50 6.94
CA GLY A 15 23.25 5.65 8.36
C GLY A 15 22.14 5.16 9.28
N PHE A 16 22.51 4.53 10.39
CA PHE A 16 21.55 3.95 11.34
C PHE A 16 20.61 4.99 11.95
N GLU A 17 21.07 6.24 12.17
CA GLU A 17 20.22 7.32 12.71
C GLU A 17 18.98 7.59 11.84
N ASN A 18 19.11 7.52 10.52
CA ASN A 18 17.97 7.67 9.62
C ASN A 18 17.05 6.45 9.66
N ILE A 19 17.61 5.25 9.82
CA ILE A 19 16.83 4.02 9.90
C ILE A 19 16.11 3.89 11.25
N ALA A 20 16.69 4.41 12.33
CA ALA A 20 16.01 4.53 13.62
C ALA A 20 14.71 5.35 13.49
N LYS A 21 14.75 6.50 12.80
CA LYS A 21 13.55 7.32 12.53
C LYS A 21 12.52 6.57 11.68
N PHE A 22 12.96 5.77 10.71
CA PHE A 22 12.06 4.91 9.93
C PHE A 22 11.36 3.87 10.83
N LEU A 23 12.10 3.22 11.73
CA LEU A 23 11.55 2.25 12.68
C LEU A 23 10.61 2.89 13.69
N GLU A 24 10.91 4.10 14.17
CA GLU A 24 10.01 4.89 15.02
C GLU A 24 8.69 5.20 14.30
N GLY A 25 8.74 5.54 13.01
CA GLY A 25 7.54 5.73 12.19
C GLY A 25 6.70 4.45 12.05
N ALA A 26 7.35 3.29 11.84
CA ALA A 26 6.66 2.01 11.80
C ALA A 26 6.01 1.66 13.16
N TRP A 27 6.74 1.88 14.26
CA TRP A 27 6.21 1.67 15.60
C TRP A 27 5.01 2.57 15.93
N SER A 28 5.01 3.81 15.44
CA SER A 28 3.90 4.75 15.60
C SER A 28 2.59 4.21 15.01
N ILE A 29 2.64 3.63 13.79
CA ILE A 29 1.43 3.04 13.19
C ILE A 29 1.04 1.71 13.86
N ASP A 30 2.00 0.94 14.36
CA ASP A 30 1.72 -0.26 15.15
C ASP A 30 0.98 0.08 16.45
N ASP A 31 1.39 1.14 17.15
CA ASP A 31 0.73 1.59 18.37
C ASP A 31 -0.69 2.11 18.09
N HIS A 32 -0.86 2.89 17.01
CA HIS A 32 -2.18 3.32 16.54
C HIS A 32 -3.08 2.12 16.21
N PHE A 33 -2.57 1.15 15.46
CA PHE A 33 -3.33 -0.03 15.08
C PHE A 33 -3.78 -0.84 16.30
N ARG A 34 -2.91 -0.97 17.30
CA ARG A 34 -3.16 -1.76 18.52
C ARG A 34 -4.13 -1.07 19.49
N SER A 35 -4.08 0.26 19.59
CA SER A 35 -4.73 1.01 20.69
C SER A 35 -5.95 1.83 20.28
N THR A 36 -6.07 2.21 19.02
CA THR A 36 -7.15 3.09 18.53
C THR A 36 -8.45 2.29 18.29
N PRO A 37 -9.62 2.80 18.74
CA PRO A 37 -10.93 2.19 18.43
C PRO A 37 -11.16 2.02 16.93
N PHE A 38 -11.81 0.92 16.53
CA PHE A 38 -11.90 0.49 15.13
C PHE A 38 -12.49 1.56 14.20
N GLU A 39 -13.48 2.31 14.67
CA GLU A 39 -14.14 3.40 13.93
C GLU A 39 -13.20 4.57 13.54
N THR A 40 -12.02 4.66 14.15
CA THR A 40 -11.00 5.68 13.84
C THR A 40 -9.61 5.06 13.57
N ASN A 41 -9.56 3.73 13.42
CA ASN A 41 -8.33 2.99 13.23
C ASN A 41 -8.00 2.86 11.74
N LEU A 42 -6.92 3.51 11.30
CA LEU A 42 -6.63 3.69 9.87
C LEU A 42 -6.39 2.34 9.15
N PRO A 43 -5.51 1.44 9.63
CA PRO A 43 -5.36 0.13 8.99
C PRO A 43 -6.62 -0.73 9.01
N VAL A 44 -7.43 -0.68 10.09
CA VAL A 44 -8.70 -1.43 10.16
C VAL A 44 -9.68 -0.93 9.10
N LEU A 45 -9.88 0.38 9.00
CA LEU A 45 -10.79 0.97 8.01
C LEU A 45 -10.33 0.67 6.58
N LEU A 46 -9.03 0.78 6.29
CA LEU A 46 -8.48 0.41 4.98
C LEU A 46 -8.70 -1.07 4.65
N GLY A 47 -8.46 -1.97 5.60
CA GLY A 47 -8.75 -3.40 5.41
C GLY A 47 -10.24 -3.69 5.18
N LEU A 48 -11.13 -3.01 5.91
CA LEU A 48 -12.58 -3.13 5.69
C LEU A 48 -13.01 -2.60 4.32
N PHE A 49 -12.39 -1.52 3.82
CA PHE A 49 -12.64 -1.06 2.45
C PHE A 49 -12.17 -2.06 1.40
N GLY A 50 -11.03 -2.73 1.60
CA GLY A 50 -10.57 -3.83 0.74
C GLY A 50 -11.62 -4.94 0.65
N VAL A 51 -12.01 -5.49 1.81
CA VAL A 51 -13.05 -6.53 1.91
C VAL A 51 -14.37 -6.07 1.29
N TRP A 52 -14.82 -4.85 1.58
CA TRP A 52 -16.06 -4.31 1.02
C TRP A 52 -16.02 -4.26 -0.51
N ASN A 53 -14.94 -3.72 -1.09
CA ASN A 53 -14.82 -3.62 -2.53
C ASN A 53 -14.65 -4.98 -3.21
N ALA A 54 -13.81 -5.86 -2.66
CA ALA A 54 -13.50 -7.16 -3.25
C ALA A 54 -14.65 -8.16 -3.08
N SER A 55 -15.11 -8.37 -1.84
CA SER A 55 -16.06 -9.43 -1.51
C SER A 55 -17.52 -9.03 -1.69
N PHE A 56 -17.86 -7.75 -1.55
CA PHE A 56 -19.26 -7.28 -1.65
C PHE A 56 -19.56 -6.55 -2.96
N LEU A 57 -18.65 -5.69 -3.42
CA LEU A 57 -18.83 -4.96 -4.69
C LEU A 57 -18.21 -5.68 -5.90
N GLY A 58 -17.56 -6.83 -5.69
CA GLY A 58 -17.01 -7.66 -6.77
C GLY A 58 -15.91 -6.97 -7.58
N SER A 59 -15.13 -6.10 -6.95
CA SER A 59 -13.99 -5.40 -7.54
C SER A 59 -12.68 -6.08 -7.12
N PRO A 60 -12.14 -7.03 -7.90
CA PRO A 60 -11.07 -7.93 -7.46
C PRO A 60 -9.66 -7.32 -7.54
N ALA A 61 -9.54 -6.07 -7.97
CA ALA A 61 -8.24 -5.41 -8.19
C ALA A 61 -8.17 -4.10 -7.44
N LEU A 62 -6.98 -3.76 -6.93
CA LEU A 62 -6.70 -2.50 -6.25
C LEU A 62 -5.51 -1.82 -6.93
N ALA A 63 -5.67 -0.54 -7.27
CA ALA A 63 -4.61 0.28 -7.86
C ALA A 63 -3.93 1.13 -6.79
N ILE A 64 -2.61 0.95 -6.61
CA ILE A 64 -1.78 1.70 -5.68
C ILE A 64 -1.05 2.82 -6.44
N LEU A 65 -1.45 4.06 -6.22
CA LEU A 65 -1.13 5.18 -7.10
C LEU A 65 -0.40 6.29 -6.32
N PRO A 66 0.90 6.12 -6.02
CA PRO A 66 1.67 7.14 -5.31
C PRO A 66 2.03 8.30 -6.26
N TYR A 67 1.60 9.52 -5.93
CA TYR A 67 1.98 10.74 -6.64
C TYR A 67 3.35 11.23 -6.14
N CYS A 68 4.33 10.33 -6.18
CA CYS A 68 5.70 10.57 -5.76
C CYS A 68 6.62 9.53 -6.43
N GLN A 69 7.52 9.99 -7.30
CA GLN A 69 8.43 9.09 -8.03
C GLN A 69 9.36 8.30 -7.10
N ALA A 70 9.69 8.85 -5.91
CA ALA A 70 10.51 8.14 -4.92
C ALA A 70 9.83 6.85 -4.40
N LEU A 71 8.50 6.74 -4.54
CA LEU A 71 7.71 5.56 -4.17
C LEU A 71 7.46 4.58 -5.32
N GLN A 72 8.23 4.67 -6.43
CA GLN A 72 8.09 3.76 -7.58
C GLN A 72 8.20 2.26 -7.27
N LYS A 73 8.79 1.88 -6.12
CA LYS A 73 8.87 0.48 -5.68
C LYS A 73 7.88 0.12 -4.58
N LEU A 74 6.95 1.03 -4.23
CA LEU A 74 5.93 0.77 -3.23
C LEU A 74 4.92 -0.27 -3.74
N ALA A 75 4.30 -0.07 -4.92
CA ALA A 75 3.31 -1.01 -5.45
C ALA A 75 3.88 -2.44 -5.60
N PRO A 76 5.09 -2.64 -6.17
CA PRO A 76 5.73 -3.97 -6.18
C PRO A 76 5.98 -4.58 -4.79
N HIS A 77 6.25 -3.77 -3.77
CA HIS A 77 6.41 -4.28 -2.41
C HIS A 77 5.06 -4.71 -1.82
N ILE A 78 4.01 -3.90 -1.99
CA ILE A 78 2.67 -4.20 -1.48
C ILE A 78 2.06 -5.42 -2.19
N GLN A 79 2.33 -5.61 -3.48
CA GLN A 79 1.94 -6.81 -4.22
C GLN A 79 2.30 -8.09 -3.46
N GLN A 80 3.55 -8.21 -3.01
CA GLN A 80 3.94 -9.36 -2.20
C GLN A 80 3.21 -9.38 -0.85
N VAL A 81 3.21 -8.27 -0.12
CA VAL A 81 2.61 -8.18 1.22
C VAL A 81 1.15 -8.62 1.21
N SER A 82 0.35 -8.18 0.24
CA SER A 82 -1.07 -8.47 0.15
C SER A 82 -1.33 -9.82 -0.53
N MET A 83 -0.85 -10.00 -1.76
CA MET A 83 -1.23 -11.15 -2.59
C MET A 83 -0.67 -12.47 -2.04
N GLU A 84 0.54 -12.47 -1.47
CA GLU A 84 1.12 -13.68 -0.85
C GLU A 84 0.43 -14.00 0.49
N SER A 85 0.00 -12.98 1.23
CA SER A 85 -0.68 -13.16 2.52
C SER A 85 -2.12 -13.63 2.36
N ASN A 86 -2.87 -13.02 1.43
CA ASN A 86 -4.32 -13.14 1.36
C ASN A 86 -4.83 -13.94 0.15
N GLY A 87 -4.00 -14.19 -0.87
CA GLY A 87 -4.33 -15.03 -2.02
C GLY A 87 -4.41 -16.52 -1.66
N LYS A 88 -5.45 -16.90 -0.90
CA LYS A 88 -5.61 -18.23 -0.30
C LYS A 88 -6.95 -18.84 -0.70
N GLY A 89 -6.99 -20.16 -0.80
CA GLY A 89 -8.21 -20.93 -1.09
C GLY A 89 -8.75 -21.73 0.11
N VAL A 90 -8.16 -21.58 1.29
CA VAL A 90 -8.52 -22.32 2.52
C VAL A 90 -8.50 -21.40 3.73
N SER A 91 -9.41 -21.63 4.69
CA SER A 91 -9.46 -20.92 5.97
C SER A 91 -8.36 -21.40 6.93
N ILE A 92 -8.23 -20.72 8.08
CA ILE A 92 -7.26 -21.10 9.12
C ILE A 92 -7.57 -22.46 9.76
N GLU A 93 -8.82 -22.90 9.70
CA GLU A 93 -9.27 -24.24 10.10
C GLU A 93 -9.01 -25.31 9.02
N GLY A 94 -8.47 -24.92 7.86
CA GLY A 94 -8.20 -25.82 6.74
C GLY A 94 -9.43 -26.14 5.88
N ILE A 95 -10.50 -25.36 6.00
CA ILE A 95 -11.74 -25.55 5.23
C ILE A 95 -11.61 -24.79 3.90
N PRO A 96 -11.92 -25.41 2.74
CA PRO A 96 -11.96 -24.69 1.46
C PRO A 96 -12.92 -23.51 1.50
N LEU A 97 -12.48 -22.35 0.99
CA LEU A 97 -13.32 -21.16 0.89
C LEU A 97 -14.33 -21.30 -0.25
N ASP A 98 -15.56 -20.81 -0.05
CA ASP A 98 -16.61 -20.73 -1.07
C ASP A 98 -16.69 -19.35 -1.76
N TYR A 99 -15.70 -18.48 -1.48
CA TYR A 99 -15.51 -17.16 -2.07
C TYR A 99 -14.03 -16.92 -2.44
N ASP A 100 -13.80 -15.97 -3.34
CA ASP A 100 -12.45 -15.52 -3.69
C ASP A 100 -11.85 -14.65 -2.57
N ALA A 101 -10.59 -14.88 -2.22
CA ALA A 101 -9.86 -14.13 -1.21
C ALA A 101 -8.62 -13.42 -1.80
N GLY A 102 -8.35 -12.23 -1.27
CA GLY A 102 -7.25 -11.37 -1.69
C GLY A 102 -7.55 -10.61 -2.98
N GLU A 103 -7.03 -9.40 -3.07
CA GLU A 103 -7.08 -8.55 -4.25
C GLU A 103 -5.87 -8.77 -5.18
N ILE A 104 -6.04 -8.40 -6.44
CA ILE A 104 -4.95 -8.25 -7.39
C ILE A 104 -4.42 -6.82 -7.30
N ASP A 105 -3.29 -6.65 -6.63
CA ASP A 105 -2.65 -5.35 -6.47
C ASP A 105 -1.76 -4.99 -7.67
N PHE A 106 -1.89 -3.76 -8.16
CA PHE A 106 -0.99 -3.22 -9.18
C PHE A 106 -0.86 -1.71 -9.03
N GLY A 107 0.10 -1.10 -9.72
CA GLY A 107 0.23 0.35 -9.68
C GLY A 107 1.54 0.88 -10.24
N GLU A 108 1.52 2.16 -10.55
CA GLU A 108 2.67 2.96 -10.98
C GLU A 108 2.55 4.35 -10.35
N PRO A 109 3.66 5.07 -10.15
CA PRO A 109 3.58 6.45 -9.68
C PRO A 109 2.75 7.34 -10.60
N GLY A 110 2.04 8.29 -9.97
CA GLY A 110 1.46 9.43 -10.68
C GLY A 110 2.56 10.43 -11.09
N THR A 111 2.52 11.03 -12.28
CA THR A 111 1.46 10.96 -13.30
C THR A 111 1.64 9.84 -14.35
N ASN A 112 2.69 9.02 -14.26
CA ASN A 112 2.99 7.98 -15.27
C ASN A 112 1.81 7.02 -15.50
N GLY A 113 1.17 6.54 -14.42
CA GLY A 113 0.00 5.67 -14.50
C GLY A 113 -1.18 6.29 -15.26
N GLN A 114 -1.32 7.62 -15.21
CA GLN A 114 -2.37 8.36 -15.94
C GLN A 114 -2.26 8.19 -17.45
N HIS A 115 -1.05 8.01 -17.95
CA HIS A 115 -0.74 7.84 -19.37
C HIS A 115 -0.56 6.38 -19.78
N SER A 116 -0.87 5.42 -18.89
CA SER A 116 -0.75 3.99 -19.15
C SER A 116 -2.10 3.28 -19.07
N PHE A 117 -2.73 3.25 -17.89
CA PHE A 117 -3.90 2.39 -17.64
C PHE A 117 -5.12 3.11 -17.05
N TYR A 118 -5.05 4.41 -16.79
CA TYR A 118 -6.19 5.18 -16.25
C TYR A 118 -7.41 5.20 -17.18
N GLN A 119 -7.22 5.05 -18.49
CA GLN A 119 -8.33 4.93 -19.44
C GLN A 119 -9.26 3.75 -19.08
N LEU A 120 -8.69 2.61 -18.66
CA LEU A 120 -9.48 1.46 -18.20
C LEU A 120 -10.16 1.75 -16.87
N ILE A 121 -9.49 2.43 -15.94
CA ILE A 121 -10.06 2.80 -14.64
C ILE A 121 -11.26 3.75 -14.82
N HIS A 122 -11.17 4.69 -15.75
CA HIS A 122 -12.22 5.70 -15.97
C HIS A 122 -13.41 5.21 -16.82
N GLN A 123 -13.18 4.39 -17.85
CA GLN A 123 -14.23 4.02 -18.82
C GLN A 123 -14.41 2.51 -19.00
N GLY A 124 -13.56 1.71 -18.38
CA GLY A 124 -13.59 0.25 -18.47
C GLY A 124 -14.15 -0.38 -17.19
N ARG A 125 -13.30 -1.11 -16.47
CA ARG A 125 -13.67 -1.81 -15.24
C ARG A 125 -13.51 -0.89 -14.04
N ILE A 126 -14.41 -1.04 -13.07
CA ILE A 126 -14.25 -0.38 -11.77
C ILE A 126 -13.04 -0.99 -11.07
N VAL A 127 -12.10 -0.12 -10.69
CA VAL A 127 -10.89 -0.48 -9.94
C VAL A 127 -10.76 0.53 -8.79
N PRO A 128 -10.99 0.11 -7.53
CA PRO A 128 -10.63 0.90 -6.36
C PRO A 128 -9.18 1.41 -6.43
N CYS A 129 -8.95 2.62 -5.95
CA CYS A 129 -7.67 3.31 -6.10
C CYS A 129 -7.22 3.94 -4.78
N ASP A 130 -6.01 3.58 -4.34
CA ASP A 130 -5.33 4.18 -3.21
C ASP A 130 -4.34 5.25 -3.70
N PHE A 131 -4.76 6.51 -3.56
CA PHE A 131 -3.95 7.67 -3.91
C PHE A 131 -3.07 8.09 -2.72
N ILE A 132 -1.75 8.14 -2.94
CA ILE A 132 -0.78 8.56 -1.90
C ILE A 132 -0.07 9.83 -2.35
N GLY A 133 -0.20 10.91 -1.58
CA GLY A 133 0.43 12.21 -1.86
C GLY A 133 1.38 12.66 -0.75
N ILE A 134 2.43 13.39 -1.11
CA ILE A 134 3.34 14.04 -0.17
C ILE A 134 3.26 15.56 -0.36
N ILE A 135 3.05 16.31 0.73
CA ILE A 135 2.84 17.76 0.69
C ILE A 135 4.09 18.57 0.30
N LYS A 136 5.28 18.00 0.43
CA LYS A 136 6.58 18.65 0.13
C LYS A 136 7.39 17.78 -0.80
N SER A 137 7.92 18.38 -1.86
CA SER A 137 8.87 17.70 -2.76
C SER A 137 10.20 17.45 -2.04
N GLN A 138 10.82 16.31 -2.32
CA GLN A 138 12.21 16.04 -1.92
C GLN A 138 13.20 16.99 -2.63
N GLN A 139 12.81 17.48 -3.81
CA GLN A 139 13.57 18.42 -4.64
C GLN A 139 12.66 19.61 -4.97
N SER A 140 12.43 20.48 -3.99
CA SER A 140 11.67 21.71 -4.21
C SER A 140 12.42 22.62 -5.19
N VAL A 141 11.81 22.91 -6.33
CA VAL A 141 12.33 23.90 -7.28
C VAL A 141 11.68 25.25 -6.95
N PHE A 142 12.51 26.21 -6.53
CA PHE A 142 12.07 27.60 -6.43
C PHE A 142 12.25 28.25 -7.79
N LEU A 143 11.15 28.49 -8.50
CA LEU A 143 11.17 29.35 -9.67
C LEU A 143 11.29 30.79 -9.18
N LYS A 144 12.33 31.52 -9.61
CA LYS A 144 12.39 32.97 -9.42
C LYS A 144 11.30 33.59 -10.30
N GLY A 145 10.20 34.00 -9.66
CA GLY A 145 9.24 34.96 -10.20
C GLY A 145 9.73 36.38 -9.98
#